data_AF-A0A7W1TER0-F1
#
_entry.id   AF-A0A7W1TER0-F1
#
_cell.length_a   1.000
_cell.length_b   1.000
_cell.length_c   1.000
_cell.angle_alpha   90.00
_cell.angle_beta   90.00
_cell.angle_gamma   90.00
#
_symmetry.space_group_name_H-M   'P 1'
#
loop_
_entity.id
_entity.type
_entity.pdbx_description
1 polymer ?
#
loop_
_entity_poly.entity_id
_entity_poly.type
_entity_poly.pdbx_seq_one_letter_code
_entity_poly.pdbx_strand_id
1 'polypeptide(L)'
;GAADEARAEAAAAAAAQPLVNLQPLASALPAMRGGAPEGALQSPPPLQPTMPRLPTGERRYVLQLSGEIALTLAVVWILSIVVAFVLGQRLRGGASAGLAPGDAGSRTPGESSVMASAASDAGDYVLELESSPQDDAQTTSRLEAQAKALNDFVRAGNNPTYKPYFGVRRAASGSQQLVFGLVDNVFGVNRERFKPFADSLSKPRSSGGGGYTSARWVQVGGTR
;
A
#
# COMPACT_ATOMS: atom_id res chain seq x y z
N GLY A 1 -6.63 39.10 26.69
CA GLY A 1 -5.88 37.95 27.18
C GLY A 1 -6.76 36.74 27.22
N ALA A 2 -6.93 36.07 26.08
CA ALA A 2 -7.59 34.77 25.93
C ALA A 2 -6.87 33.88 24.90
N ALA A 3 -5.80 34.39 24.27
CA ALA A 3 -5.01 33.69 23.26
C ALA A 3 -3.75 33.01 23.84
N ASP A 4 -3.33 33.40 25.05
CA ASP A 4 -2.16 32.78 25.71
C ASP A 4 -2.52 31.53 26.53
N GLU A 5 -3.79 31.33 26.89
CA GLU A 5 -4.22 30.19 27.71
C GLU A 5 -4.35 28.89 26.88
N ALA A 6 -4.71 28.99 25.60
CA ALA A 6 -4.78 27.84 24.70
C ALA A 6 -3.41 27.26 24.31
N ARG A 7 -2.31 27.98 24.55
CA ARG A 7 -0.94 27.54 24.18
C ARG A 7 -0.27 26.73 25.30
N ALA A 8 -0.77 26.82 26.53
CA ALA A 8 -0.24 26.06 27.67
C ALA A 8 -0.79 24.61 27.71
N GLU A 9 -2.02 24.38 27.26
CA GLU A 9 -2.64 23.05 27.35
C GLU A 9 -2.16 22.08 26.25
N ALA A 10 -1.69 22.60 25.11
CA ALA A 10 -1.14 21.79 24.02
C ALA A 10 0.27 21.21 24.30
N ALA A 11 0.95 21.68 25.35
CA ALA A 11 2.30 21.21 25.71
C ALA A 11 2.30 19.95 26.61
N ALA A 12 1.16 19.58 27.20
CA ALA A 12 1.08 18.44 28.12
C ALA A 12 0.82 17.07 27.45
N ALA A 13 0.44 17.04 26.17
CA ALA A 13 0.10 15.80 25.46
C ALA A 13 1.29 15.09 24.78
N ALA A 14 2.51 15.64 24.88
CA ALA A 14 3.70 15.15 24.16
C ALA A 14 4.56 14.11 24.92
N ALA A 15 4.08 13.58 26.05
CA ALA A 15 4.89 12.73 26.94
C ALA A 15 4.45 11.25 27.04
N ALA A 16 3.67 10.74 26.09
CA ALA A 16 3.34 9.31 26.02
C ALA A 16 4.04 8.66 24.82
N GLN A 17 5.35 8.41 24.96
CA GLN A 17 6.05 7.52 24.02
C GLN A 17 5.66 6.06 24.32
N PRO A 18 5.20 5.28 23.32
CA PRO A 18 5.03 3.85 23.50
C PRO A 18 6.42 3.21 23.67
N LEU A 19 6.65 2.63 24.83
CA LEU A 19 7.82 1.82 25.13
C LEU A 19 7.80 0.60 24.18
N VAL A 20 8.49 0.70 23.04
CA VAL A 20 8.69 -0.42 22.12
C VAL A 20 9.64 -1.39 22.82
N ASN A 21 9.05 -2.40 23.44
CA ASN A 21 9.76 -3.50 24.07
C ASN A 21 10.43 -4.34 22.98
N LEU A 22 11.67 -3.99 22.63
CA LEU A 22 12.54 -4.77 21.75
C LEU A 22 13.01 -6.00 22.53
N GLN A 23 12.11 -6.96 22.70
CA GLN A 23 12.43 -8.25 23.27
C GLN A 23 13.41 -8.95 22.30
N PRO A 24 14.66 -9.21 22.71
CA PRO A 24 15.67 -9.72 21.79
C PRO A 24 15.28 -11.14 21.33
N LEU A 25 15.29 -11.32 20.01
CA LEU A 25 15.00 -12.54 19.27
C LEU A 25 16.10 -13.62 19.46
N ALA A 26 16.58 -13.83 20.69
CA ALA A 26 17.73 -14.67 21.00
C ALA A 26 17.37 -16.12 21.39
N SER A 27 16.09 -16.51 21.36
CA SER A 27 15.64 -17.79 21.95
C SER A 27 15.32 -18.90 20.95
N ALA A 28 15.73 -18.81 19.69
CA ALA A 28 15.48 -19.84 18.67
C ALA A 28 16.78 -20.39 18.08
N LEU A 29 17.67 -20.92 18.92
CA LEU A 29 18.74 -21.82 18.48
C LEU A 29 18.51 -23.19 19.12
N PRO A 30 18.12 -24.23 18.34
CA PRO A 30 18.05 -25.58 18.84
C PRO A 30 19.46 -26.08 19.12
N ALA A 31 19.78 -26.24 20.40
CA ALA A 31 20.97 -26.93 20.87
C ALA A 31 20.87 -28.41 20.51
N MET A 32 21.26 -28.74 19.27
CA MET A 32 21.61 -30.08 18.87
C MET A 32 23.10 -30.28 19.13
N ARG A 33 23.41 -31.31 19.93
CA ARG A 33 24.52 -32.27 19.73
C ARG A 33 25.62 -32.28 20.81
N GLY A 34 25.82 -33.50 21.33
CA GLY A 34 26.86 -33.93 22.27
C GLY A 34 26.18 -34.53 23.49
N GLY A 35 25.96 -35.83 23.62
CA GLY A 35 26.99 -36.88 23.63
C GLY A 35 27.20 -37.29 25.09
N ALA A 36 26.69 -38.48 25.44
CA ALA A 36 26.58 -39.13 26.76
C ALA A 36 27.94 -39.38 27.47
N PRO A 37 28.03 -40.20 28.55
CA PRO A 37 27.08 -40.62 29.60
C PRO A 37 27.63 -40.32 31.02
N GLU A 38 26.82 -40.35 32.08
CA GLU A 38 27.21 -41.01 33.36
C GLU A 38 26.16 -40.81 34.46
N GLY A 39 25.90 -41.92 35.15
CA GLY A 39 25.30 -42.09 36.47
C GLY A 39 24.56 -40.92 37.10
N ALA A 40 23.22 -40.95 37.02
CA ALA A 40 22.39 -40.27 38.01
C ALA A 40 21.20 -41.16 38.37
N LEU A 41 21.05 -41.35 39.67
CA LEU A 41 20.11 -42.23 40.35
C LEU A 41 18.68 -42.00 39.86
N GLN A 42 18.10 -43.08 39.36
CA GLN A 42 16.72 -43.19 38.94
C GLN A 42 15.80 -43.07 40.17
N SER A 43 15.26 -41.88 40.42
CA SER A 43 14.16 -41.70 41.36
C SER A 43 12.84 -42.12 40.70
N PRO A 44 11.98 -42.92 41.36
CA PRO A 44 10.73 -43.39 40.77
C PRO A 44 9.75 -42.22 40.58
N PRO A 45 9.01 -42.18 39.45
CA PRO A 45 8.03 -41.12 39.19
C PRO A 45 6.83 -41.22 40.15
N PRO A 46 6.27 -40.08 40.61
CA PRO A 46 5.06 -40.09 41.42
C PRO A 46 3.87 -40.59 40.61
N LEU A 47 3.10 -41.49 41.23
CA LEU A 47 1.85 -42.04 40.72
C LEU A 47 0.88 -40.90 40.38
N GLN A 48 0.63 -40.68 39.09
CA GLN A 48 -0.39 -39.72 38.66
C GLN A 48 -1.79 -40.33 38.88
N PRO A 49 -2.71 -39.61 39.53
CA PRO A 49 -4.08 -40.06 39.69
C PRO A 49 -4.75 -40.16 38.31
N THR A 50 -5.14 -41.38 37.95
CA THR A 50 -5.89 -41.66 36.72
C THR A 50 -7.31 -41.12 36.89
N MET A 51 -7.57 -39.93 36.38
CA MET A 51 -8.94 -39.40 36.36
C MET A 51 -9.76 -40.08 35.24
N PRO A 52 -11.03 -40.42 35.51
CA PRO A 52 -11.92 -41.01 34.52
C PRO A 52 -12.25 -40.00 33.43
N ARG A 53 -11.76 -40.29 32.22
CA ARG A 53 -11.99 -39.49 31.02
C ARG A 53 -13.44 -39.67 30.58
N LEU A 54 -14.28 -38.66 30.79
CA LEU A 54 -15.64 -38.64 30.24
C LEU A 54 -15.57 -38.71 28.70
N PRO A 55 -16.42 -39.51 28.05
CA PRO A 55 -16.55 -39.52 26.59
C PRO A 55 -17.29 -38.25 26.15
N THR A 56 -16.56 -37.16 25.92
CA THR A 56 -17.06 -36.04 25.13
C THR A 56 -17.14 -36.48 23.68
N GLY A 57 -18.28 -37.07 23.33
CA GLY A 57 -18.68 -37.42 21.96
C GLY A 57 -18.94 -36.17 21.11
N GLU A 58 -17.97 -35.28 21.01
CA GLU A 58 -17.97 -34.20 20.03
C GLU A 58 -17.54 -34.81 18.70
N ARG A 59 -18.50 -35.32 17.92
CA ARG A 59 -18.28 -35.75 16.54
C ARG A 59 -17.87 -34.52 15.74
N ARG A 60 -16.57 -34.23 15.70
CA ARG A 60 -15.98 -33.30 14.76
C ARG A 60 -16.20 -33.90 13.39
N TYR A 61 -17.23 -33.42 12.70
CA TYR A 61 -17.41 -33.65 11.28
C TYR A 61 -16.29 -32.93 10.56
N VAL A 62 -15.12 -33.56 10.52
CA VAL A 62 -14.06 -33.17 9.61
C VAL A 62 -14.53 -33.64 8.26
N LEU A 63 -15.21 -32.75 7.52
CA LEU A 63 -15.46 -32.94 6.10
C LEU A 63 -14.07 -33.07 5.46
N GLN A 64 -13.62 -34.30 5.28
CA GLN A 64 -12.45 -34.61 4.48
C GLN A 64 -12.85 -34.28 3.04
N LEU A 65 -12.66 -33.02 2.69
CA LEU A 65 -12.84 -32.55 1.34
C LEU A 65 -11.81 -33.30 0.49
N SER A 66 -12.29 -34.17 -0.40
CA SER A 66 -11.41 -34.88 -1.33
C SER A 66 -10.54 -33.86 -2.06
N GLY A 67 -9.24 -34.13 -2.16
CA GLY A 67 -8.30 -33.21 -2.82
C GLY A 67 -8.70 -32.89 -4.26
N GLU A 68 -9.41 -33.80 -4.91
CA GLU A 68 -9.96 -33.62 -6.26
C GLU A 68 -11.09 -32.58 -6.30
N ILE A 69 -11.97 -32.57 -5.28
CA ILE A 69 -13.01 -31.55 -5.14
C ILE A 69 -12.38 -30.18 -4.85
N ALA A 70 -11.33 -30.14 -4.02
CA ALA A 70 -10.62 -28.90 -3.75
C ALA A 70 -9.98 -28.32 -5.03
N LEU A 71 -9.37 -29.16 -5.86
CA LEU A 71 -8.72 -28.75 -7.10
C LEU A 71 -9.74 -28.25 -8.13
N THR A 72 -10.86 -28.96 -8.31
CA THR A 72 -11.93 -28.51 -9.22
C THR A 72 -12.52 -27.17 -8.79
N LEU A 73 -12.74 -26.97 -7.50
CA LEU A 73 -13.26 -25.70 -6.97
C LEU A 73 -12.27 -24.54 -7.18
N ALA A 74 -10.97 -24.79 -7.01
CA ALA A 74 -9.93 -23.80 -7.26
C ALA A 74 -9.87 -23.40 -8.75
N VAL A 75 -9.97 -24.36 -9.68
CA VAL A 75 -9.99 -24.09 -11.12
C VAL A 75 -11.21 -23.25 -11.50
N VAL A 76 -12.40 -23.61 -10.99
CA VAL A 76 -13.64 -22.85 -11.23
C VAL A 76 -13.53 -21.42 -10.69
N TRP A 77 -12.93 -21.25 -9.50
CA TRP A 77 -12.72 -19.92 -8.92
C TRP A 77 -11.79 -19.04 -9.76
N ILE A 78 -10.67 -19.57 -10.27
CA ILE A 78 -9.75 -18.84 -11.14
C ILE A 78 -10.45 -18.44 -12.45
N LEU A 79 -11.18 -19.37 -13.07
CA LEU A 79 -11.95 -19.10 -14.28
C LEU A 79 -12.98 -17.98 -14.07
N SER A 80 -13.65 -17.95 -12.93
CA SER A 80 -14.59 -16.89 -12.57
C SER A 80 -13.92 -15.50 -12.51
N ILE A 81 -12.73 -15.40 -11.91
CA ILE A 81 -11.97 -14.14 -11.86
C ILE A 81 -11.58 -13.67 -13.25
N VAL A 82 -11.10 -14.58 -14.12
CA VAL A 82 -10.72 -14.23 -15.49
C VAL A 82 -11.92 -13.73 -16.29
N VAL A 83 -13.08 -14.39 -16.17
CA VAL A 83 -14.32 -13.95 -16.83
C VAL A 83 -14.76 -12.57 -16.32
N ALA A 84 -14.75 -12.35 -15.01
CA ALA A 84 -15.09 -11.05 -14.42
C ALA A 84 -14.14 -9.94 -14.89
N PHE A 85 -12.84 -10.23 -15.00
CA PHE A 85 -11.84 -9.30 -15.49
C PHE A 85 -12.07 -8.93 -16.97
N VAL A 86 -12.33 -9.91 -17.84
CA VAL A 86 -12.62 -9.68 -19.26
C VAL A 86 -13.92 -8.90 -19.44
N LEU A 87 -14.97 -9.20 -18.66
CA LEU A 87 -16.20 -8.41 -18.64
C LEU A 87 -15.95 -6.98 -18.19
N GLY A 88 -15.15 -6.78 -17.14
CA GLY A 88 -14.75 -5.47 -16.65
C GLY A 88 -14.00 -4.64 -17.70
N GLN A 89 -13.10 -5.27 -18.46
CA GLN A 89 -12.39 -4.63 -19.57
C GLN A 89 -13.34 -4.22 -20.71
N ARG A 90 -14.29 -5.09 -21.09
CA ARG A 90 -15.27 -4.78 -22.14
C ARG A 90 -16.24 -3.67 -21.72
N LEU A 91 -16.62 -3.60 -20.45
CA LEU A 91 -17.49 -2.55 -19.93
C LEU A 91 -16.76 -1.20 -19.77
N ARG A 92 -15.47 -1.19 -19.44
CA ARG A 92 -14.67 0.05 -19.39
C ARG A 92 -14.36 0.63 -20.76
N GLY A 93 -14.23 -0.20 -21.79
CA GLY A 93 -13.91 0.25 -23.15
C GLY A 93 -15.06 0.94 -23.91
N GLY A 94 -16.29 0.89 -23.41
CA GLY A 94 -17.48 1.33 -24.16
C GLY A 94 -18.18 2.60 -23.65
N ALA A 95 -17.74 3.18 -22.52
CA ALA A 95 -18.52 4.22 -21.83
C ALA A 95 -17.80 5.57 -21.69
N SER A 96 -17.02 6.00 -22.70
CA SER A 96 -16.85 7.43 -22.97
C SER A 96 -17.98 7.93 -23.87
N ALA A 97 -19.23 7.69 -23.44
CA ALA A 97 -20.40 8.28 -24.06
C ALA A 97 -20.42 9.76 -23.68
N GLY A 98 -20.21 10.60 -24.69
CA GLY A 98 -20.12 12.05 -24.56
C GLY A 98 -21.29 12.65 -23.79
N LEU A 99 -20.94 13.52 -22.85
CA LEU A 99 -21.84 14.56 -22.39
C LEU A 99 -22.32 15.36 -23.62
N ALA A 100 -23.63 15.57 -23.68
CA ALA A 100 -24.42 15.90 -24.85
C ALA A 100 -23.92 17.12 -25.67
N PRO A 101 -23.95 17.05 -27.02
CA PRO A 101 -23.93 18.23 -27.86
C PRO A 101 -25.32 18.89 -27.79
N GLY A 102 -25.51 19.77 -26.80
CA GLY A 102 -26.65 20.68 -26.75
C GLY A 102 -26.37 21.93 -27.59
N ASP A 103 -27.42 22.44 -28.23
CA ASP A 103 -27.41 23.44 -29.32
C ASP A 103 -26.44 24.62 -29.18
N ALA A 104 -25.80 24.90 -30.32
CA ALA A 104 -24.84 25.97 -30.55
C ALA A 104 -25.47 27.37 -30.41
N GLY A 105 -25.28 27.98 -29.25
CA GLY A 105 -25.39 29.43 -29.10
C GLY A 105 -24.18 30.12 -29.72
N SER A 106 -24.41 30.82 -30.83
CA SER A 106 -23.45 31.66 -31.56
C SER A 106 -22.63 32.56 -30.62
N ARG A 107 -21.32 32.32 -30.55
CA ARG A 107 -20.35 33.27 -29.97
C ARG A 107 -19.39 33.76 -31.04
N THR A 108 -19.16 35.06 -30.97
CA THR A 108 -18.36 35.95 -31.79
C THR A 108 -16.98 35.38 -32.18
N PRO A 109 -16.56 35.51 -33.45
CA PRO A 109 -15.21 35.17 -33.88
C PRO A 109 -14.28 36.32 -33.51
N GLY A 110 -13.60 36.22 -32.38
CA GLY A 110 -12.76 37.34 -31.95
C GLY A 110 -12.12 37.18 -30.59
N GLU A 111 -11.60 36.00 -30.27
CA GLU A 111 -10.49 35.86 -29.32
C GLU A 111 -9.94 34.45 -29.47
N SER A 112 -8.71 34.40 -29.97
CA SER A 112 -7.94 33.19 -30.18
C SER A 112 -8.07 32.27 -28.97
N SER A 113 -8.66 31.11 -29.23
CA SER A 113 -8.75 29.97 -28.32
C SER A 113 -7.36 29.57 -27.82
N VAL A 114 -6.93 30.21 -26.73
CA VAL A 114 -6.05 29.65 -25.71
C VAL A 114 -6.88 28.72 -24.81
N MET A 115 -7.74 27.89 -25.41
CA MET A 115 -8.06 26.62 -24.78
C MET A 115 -6.88 25.72 -25.08
N ALA A 116 -5.83 25.91 -24.27
CA ALA A 116 -4.85 24.89 -24.00
C ALA A 116 -5.63 23.58 -23.87
N SER A 117 -5.42 22.68 -24.84
CA SER A 117 -5.65 21.26 -24.65
C SER A 117 -5.31 20.97 -23.20
N ALA A 118 -6.29 20.52 -22.42
CA ALA A 118 -6.07 20.07 -21.06
C ALA A 118 -5.06 18.92 -21.18
N ALA A 119 -3.78 19.29 -21.19
CA ALA A 119 -2.68 18.41 -21.50
C ALA A 119 -2.82 17.30 -20.48
N SER A 120 -3.16 16.11 -21.00
CA SER A 120 -3.55 14.98 -20.17
C SER A 120 -2.58 14.89 -19.02
N ASP A 121 -3.09 14.92 -17.78
CA ASP A 121 -2.25 14.76 -16.59
C ASP A 121 -1.43 13.46 -16.67
N ALA A 122 -1.92 12.49 -17.45
CA ALA A 122 -1.22 11.28 -17.88
C ALA A 122 0.01 11.59 -18.77
N GLY A 123 1.14 11.02 -18.40
CA GLY A 123 2.39 11.03 -19.17
C GLY A 123 3.21 9.77 -18.90
N ASP A 124 4.43 9.68 -19.41
CA ASP A 124 5.24 8.45 -19.34
C ASP A 124 6.22 8.42 -18.14
N TYR A 125 6.05 9.32 -17.16
CA TYR A 125 6.97 9.46 -16.02
C TYR A 125 6.27 9.30 -14.68
N VAL A 126 6.95 8.73 -13.70
CA VAL A 126 6.54 8.82 -12.29
C VAL A 126 7.69 9.39 -11.46
N LEU A 127 7.35 10.02 -10.36
CA LEU A 127 8.33 10.48 -9.39
C LEU A 127 8.50 9.40 -8.32
N GLU A 128 9.61 8.68 -8.36
CA GLU A 128 9.99 7.74 -7.32
C GLU A 128 10.48 8.51 -6.10
N LEU A 129 9.87 8.26 -4.93
CA LEU A 129 10.19 8.95 -3.68
C LEU A 129 11.07 8.07 -2.79
N GLU A 130 10.73 6.80 -2.70
CA GLU A 130 11.42 5.80 -1.90
C GLU A 130 11.39 4.45 -2.63
N SER A 131 12.50 3.73 -2.59
CA SER A 131 12.63 2.41 -3.20
C SER A 131 13.26 1.44 -2.20
N SER A 132 12.60 0.31 -1.97
CA SER A 132 13.12 -0.78 -1.16
C SER A 132 13.49 -1.96 -2.05
N PRO A 133 14.72 -2.50 -1.96
CA PRO A 133 15.12 -3.67 -2.72
C PRO A 133 14.42 -4.95 -2.25
N GLN A 134 13.86 -4.96 -1.04
CA GLN A 134 13.19 -6.12 -0.46
C GLN A 134 11.73 -6.17 -0.86
N ASP A 135 11.33 -7.26 -1.52
CA ASP A 135 9.95 -7.58 -1.81
C ASP A 135 9.33 -8.35 -0.64
N ASP A 136 8.99 -7.62 0.42
CA ASP A 136 8.36 -8.14 1.63
C ASP A 136 6.96 -7.52 1.81
N ALA A 137 6.02 -8.33 2.29
CA ALA A 137 4.67 -7.89 2.66
C ALA A 137 4.72 -6.79 3.72
N GLN A 138 5.65 -6.87 4.69
CA GLN A 138 5.81 -5.82 5.70
C GLN A 138 6.26 -4.49 5.08
N THR A 139 7.19 -4.54 4.12
CA THR A 139 7.66 -3.36 3.39
C THR A 139 6.54 -2.74 2.56
N THR A 140 5.78 -3.58 1.86
CA THR A 140 4.63 -3.13 1.05
C THR A 140 3.59 -2.43 1.92
N SER A 141 3.18 -3.04 3.03
CA SER A 141 2.22 -2.45 3.99
C SER A 141 2.70 -1.11 4.54
N ARG A 142 4.00 -0.98 4.86
CA ARG A 142 4.61 0.28 5.31
C ARG A 142 4.51 1.37 4.23
N LEU A 143 4.89 1.05 2.99
CA LEU A 143 4.86 2.00 1.88
C LEU A 143 3.41 2.39 1.52
N GLU A 144 2.46 1.46 1.60
CA GLU A 144 1.03 1.73 1.38
C GLU A 144 0.46 2.66 2.46
N ALA A 145 0.80 2.43 3.74
CA ALA A 145 0.41 3.32 4.82
C ALA A 145 0.97 4.74 4.63
N GLN A 146 2.22 4.86 4.17
CA GLN A 146 2.86 6.13 3.85
C GLN A 146 2.20 6.82 2.65
N ALA A 147 1.91 6.08 1.57
CA ALA A 147 1.16 6.59 0.42
C ALA A 147 -0.21 7.14 0.84
N LYS A 148 -0.93 6.41 1.70
CA LYS A 148 -2.23 6.83 2.25
C LYS A 148 -2.10 8.13 3.05
N ALA A 149 -1.13 8.22 3.96
CA ALA A 149 -0.91 9.42 4.76
C ALA A 149 -0.59 10.65 3.90
N LEU A 150 0.21 10.48 2.84
CA LEU A 150 0.51 11.56 1.88
C LEU A 150 -0.72 11.98 1.08
N ASN A 151 -1.53 11.01 0.62
CA ASN A 151 -2.78 11.28 -0.07
C ASN A 151 -3.77 12.04 0.83
N ASP A 152 -3.87 11.65 2.10
CA ASP A 152 -4.73 12.32 3.08
C ASP A 152 -4.25 13.75 3.37
N PHE A 153 -2.94 13.97 3.44
CA PHE A 153 -2.35 15.31 3.57
C PHE A 153 -2.67 16.21 2.36
N VAL A 154 -2.51 15.70 1.14
CA VAL A 154 -2.86 16.45 -0.08
C VAL A 154 -4.35 16.78 -0.13
N ARG A 155 -5.22 15.84 0.29
CA ARG A 155 -6.67 16.08 0.40
C ARG A 155 -7.00 17.15 1.43
N ALA A 156 -6.33 17.16 2.58
CA ALA A 156 -6.53 18.16 3.62
C ALA A 156 -6.05 19.56 3.19
N GLY A 157 -5.08 19.65 2.28
CA GLY A 157 -4.51 20.91 1.77
C GLY A 157 -5.41 21.72 0.82
N ASN A 158 -6.69 21.37 0.66
CA ASN A 158 -7.69 22.10 -0.15
C ASN A 158 -7.30 22.37 -1.62
N ASN A 159 -6.43 21.55 -2.23
CA ASN A 159 -6.08 21.70 -3.64
C ASN A 159 -6.66 20.53 -4.47
N PRO A 160 -7.97 20.55 -4.78
CA PRO A 160 -8.67 19.45 -5.47
C PRO A 160 -8.20 19.24 -6.91
N THR A 161 -7.43 20.18 -7.44
CA THR A 161 -6.99 20.23 -8.84
C THR A 161 -5.87 19.23 -9.14
N TYR A 162 -5.09 18.82 -8.14
CA TYR A 162 -3.98 17.88 -8.34
C TYR A 162 -4.41 16.45 -7.99
N LYS A 163 -4.76 15.67 -9.02
CA LYS A 163 -5.16 14.26 -8.92
C LYS A 163 -4.13 13.20 -9.39
N PRO A 164 -2.81 13.40 -9.33
CA PRO A 164 -1.92 12.25 -9.19
C PRO A 164 -1.79 11.90 -7.71
N TYR A 165 -2.17 10.69 -7.38
CA TYR A 165 -2.03 10.15 -6.04
C TYR A 165 -0.65 9.51 -5.87
N PHE A 166 -0.25 9.43 -4.61
CA PHE A 166 0.84 8.56 -4.19
C PHE A 166 0.36 7.11 -4.23
N GLY A 167 1.20 6.22 -4.71
CA GLY A 167 0.93 4.79 -4.80
C GLY A 167 2.18 3.96 -4.64
N VAL A 168 2.00 2.66 -4.44
CA VAL A 168 3.10 1.69 -4.39
C VAL A 168 3.10 0.91 -5.70
N ARG A 169 4.27 0.74 -6.30
CA ARG A 169 4.45 -0.10 -7.48
C ARG A 169 5.65 -1.02 -7.32
N ARG A 170 5.61 -2.15 -8.03
CA ARG A 170 6.76 -3.03 -8.20
C ARG A 170 7.53 -2.65 -9.45
N ALA A 171 8.82 -2.38 -9.31
CA ALA A 171 9.69 -2.13 -10.46
C ALA A 171 10.02 -3.44 -11.20
N ALA A 172 10.51 -3.34 -12.44
CA ALA A 172 10.95 -4.49 -13.22
C ALA A 172 12.10 -5.28 -12.55
N SER A 173 12.90 -4.61 -11.71
CA SER A 173 13.95 -5.23 -10.90
C SER A 173 13.41 -6.06 -9.72
N GLY A 174 12.11 -5.98 -9.43
CA GLY A 174 11.47 -6.61 -8.27
C GLY A 174 11.39 -5.74 -7.01
N SER A 175 12.02 -4.56 -7.00
CA SER A 175 11.96 -3.63 -5.86
C SER A 175 10.58 -2.98 -5.70
N GLN A 176 10.15 -2.77 -4.46
CA GLN A 176 8.93 -2.03 -4.13
C GLN A 176 9.23 -0.53 -4.06
N GLN A 177 8.41 0.29 -4.72
CA GLN A 177 8.64 1.72 -4.85
C GLN A 177 7.41 2.53 -4.44
N LEU A 178 7.62 3.50 -3.56
CA LEU A 178 6.65 4.57 -3.32
C LEU A 178 6.82 5.63 -4.40
N VAL A 179 5.77 5.85 -5.18
CA VAL A 179 5.79 6.77 -6.31
C VAL A 179 4.66 7.78 -6.26
N PHE A 180 4.92 8.95 -6.81
CA PHE A 180 3.90 9.94 -7.16
C PHE A 180 3.64 9.89 -8.66
N GLY A 181 2.37 9.89 -9.02
CA GLY A 181 1.93 9.84 -10.41
C GLY A 181 0.91 8.75 -10.72
N LEU A 182 0.10 8.34 -9.74
CA LEU A 182 -1.01 7.42 -9.96
C LEU A 182 -2.28 8.21 -10.31
N VAL A 183 -2.71 8.17 -11.57
CA VAL A 183 -3.91 8.85 -12.08
C VAL A 183 -4.86 7.79 -12.60
N ASP A 184 -6.09 7.73 -12.06
CA ASP A 184 -7.11 6.73 -12.47
C ASP A 184 -6.61 5.27 -12.48
N ASN A 185 -5.80 4.91 -11.48
CA ASN A 185 -5.11 3.62 -11.36
C ASN A 185 -4.06 3.32 -12.43
N VAL A 186 -3.63 4.32 -13.21
CA VAL A 186 -2.54 4.22 -14.18
C VAL A 186 -1.35 5.01 -13.68
N PHE A 187 -0.17 4.41 -13.72
CA PHE A 187 1.07 5.09 -13.37
C PHE A 187 1.58 5.88 -14.56
N GLY A 188 1.75 7.19 -14.36
CA GLY A 188 2.29 8.06 -15.39
C GLY A 188 1.73 9.48 -15.30
N VAL A 189 2.63 10.45 -15.25
CA VAL A 189 2.32 11.88 -15.25
C VAL A 189 3.23 12.67 -16.19
N ASN A 190 2.75 13.84 -16.60
CA ASN A 190 3.57 14.80 -17.32
C ASN A 190 4.64 15.41 -16.39
N ARG A 191 5.91 15.04 -16.62
CA ARG A 191 7.05 15.51 -15.82
C ARG A 191 7.11 17.03 -15.68
N GLU A 192 6.95 17.77 -16.77
CA GLU A 192 7.13 19.24 -16.76
C GLU A 192 6.03 19.95 -15.97
N ARG A 193 4.80 19.44 -16.05
CA ARG A 193 3.66 19.97 -15.28
C ARG A 193 3.85 19.80 -13.76
N PHE A 194 4.46 18.69 -13.34
CA PHE A 194 4.63 18.34 -11.93
C PHE A 194 6.02 18.61 -11.36
N LYS A 195 6.92 19.17 -12.16
CA LYS A 195 8.28 19.53 -11.72
C LYS A 195 8.31 20.44 -10.49
N PRO A 196 7.52 21.52 -10.39
CA PRO A 196 7.52 22.38 -9.19
C PRO A 196 7.09 21.64 -7.92
N PHE A 197 6.14 20.71 -8.07
CA PHE A 197 5.69 19.86 -6.97
C PHE A 197 6.76 18.86 -6.54
N ALA A 198 7.41 18.20 -7.50
CA ALA A 198 8.55 17.32 -7.24
C ALA A 198 9.69 18.04 -6.52
N ASP A 199 9.99 19.28 -6.94
CA ASP A 199 11.00 20.13 -6.30
C ASP A 199 10.61 20.52 -4.87
N SER A 200 9.32 20.59 -4.55
CA SER A 200 8.86 20.82 -3.17
C SER A 200 8.98 19.56 -2.29
N LEU A 201 8.80 18.38 -2.87
CA LEU A 201 8.93 17.11 -2.17
C LEU A 201 10.38 16.73 -1.89
N SER A 202 11.30 17.06 -2.80
CA SER A 202 12.73 16.77 -2.67
C SER A 202 13.45 17.65 -1.65
N LYS A 203 12.87 18.81 -1.32
CA LYS A 203 13.42 19.72 -0.31
C LYS A 203 13.38 19.10 1.10
N PRO A 204 14.41 19.37 1.94
CA PRO A 204 14.43 18.91 3.32
C PRO A 204 13.20 19.36 4.12
N ARG A 205 12.75 18.52 5.04
CA ARG A 205 11.54 18.77 5.85
C ARG A 205 11.64 20.05 6.70
N SER A 206 12.85 20.44 7.10
CA SER A 206 13.12 21.70 7.83
C SER A 206 12.78 22.96 7.02
N SER A 207 12.66 22.86 5.70
CA SER A 207 12.28 23.95 4.79
C SER A 207 10.81 23.93 4.37
N GLY A 208 9.97 23.13 5.05
CA GLY A 208 8.57 22.92 4.69
C GLY A 208 8.35 21.95 3.52
N GLY A 209 9.39 21.20 3.11
CA GLY A 209 9.32 20.17 2.07
C GLY A 209 8.92 18.79 2.58
N GLY A 210 8.71 17.85 1.64
CA GLY A 210 8.35 16.46 1.93
C GLY A 210 9.48 15.61 2.54
N GLY A 211 10.74 16.04 2.39
CA GLY A 211 11.92 15.36 2.95
C GLY A 211 12.42 14.17 2.13
N TYR A 212 11.97 13.99 0.89
CA TYR A 212 12.37 12.87 0.03
C TYR A 212 13.63 13.22 -0.76
N THR A 213 14.79 13.16 -0.11
CA THR A 213 16.08 13.48 -0.76
C THR A 213 16.45 12.49 -1.87
N SER A 214 15.88 11.27 -1.83
CA SER A 214 16.00 10.25 -2.87
C SER A 214 15.01 10.43 -4.03
N ALA A 215 14.20 11.50 -4.04
CA ALA A 215 13.18 11.68 -5.06
C ALA A 215 13.79 11.85 -6.46
N ARG A 216 13.36 11.02 -7.42
CA ARG A 216 13.83 11.06 -8.81
C ARG A 216 12.74 10.69 -9.81
N TRP A 217 12.81 11.30 -10.98
CA TRP A 217 11.92 10.95 -12.09
C TRP A 217 12.35 9.64 -12.73
N VAL A 218 11.39 8.73 -12.93
CA VAL A 218 11.58 7.44 -13.57
C VAL A 218 10.58 7.29 -14.71
N GLN A 219 11.06 6.92 -15.88
CA GLN A 219 10.19 6.64 -17.02
C GLN A 219 9.46 5.31 -16.78
N VAL A 220 8.14 5.34 -16.83
CA VAL A 220 7.31 4.12 -16.83
C VAL A 220 7.42 3.57 -18.24
N GLY A 221 8.11 2.44 -18.41
CA GLY A 221 8.31 1.83 -19.73
C GLY A 221 6.98 1.70 -20.47
N GLY A 222 6.83 2.45 -21.57
CA GLY A 222 5.63 2.46 -22.37
C GLY A 222 5.44 1.11 -23.05
N THR A 223 4.56 0.28 -22.49
CA THR A 223 3.85 -0.71 -23.30
C THR A 223 2.71 0.05 -23.97
N ARG A 224 3.04 0.80 -25.03
CA ARG A 224 2.05 1.22 -26.03
C ARG A 224 1.95 0.14 -27.08
#